data_AF-A0A0P1IU39-F1
#
_entry.id   AF-A0A0P1IU39-F1
#
_cell.length_a   1.000
_cell.length_b   1.000
_cell.length_c   1.000
_cell.angle_alpha   90.00
_cell.angle_beta   90.00
_cell.angle_gamma   90.00
#
_symmetry.space_group_name_H-M   'P 1'
#
loop_
_entity.id
_entity.type
_entity.pdbx_description
1 polymer ?
#
loop_
_entity_poly.entity_id
_entity_poly.type
_entity_poly.pdbx_seq_one_letter_code
_entity_poly.pdbx_strand_id
1 'polypeptide(L)' 'MLQDKTADLISQKQKKLLERLVGELSKTSPDLYYQSTSQIARQIRQYIVNGAGLNQDERELMTSLEQRDIEVLLSLHS' A
#
# COMPACT_ATOMS: atom_id res chain seq x y z
N MET A 1 -5.29 16.48 -19.90
CA MET A 1 -6.59 16.58 -19.21
C MET A 1 -7.26 15.23 -18.92
N LEU A 2 -7.45 14.31 -19.89
CA LEU A 2 -8.05 12.99 -19.59
C LEU A 2 -7.08 12.04 -18.86
N GLN A 3 -5.80 12.01 -19.30
CA GLN A 3 -4.75 11.20 -18.68
C GLN A 3 -4.47 11.60 -17.22
N ASP A 4 -4.48 12.90 -16.92
CA ASP A 4 -4.26 13.41 -15.56
C ASP A 4 -5.34 12.94 -14.58
N LYS A 5 -6.60 12.86 -15.03
CA LYS A 5 -7.72 12.37 -14.21
C LYS A 5 -7.61 10.88 -13.91
N THR A 6 -7.13 10.09 -14.87
CA THR A 6 -6.95 8.64 -14.68
C THR A 6 -5.80 8.35 -13.71
N ALA A 7 -4.68 9.07 -13.83
CA ALA A 7 -3.55 8.93 -12.92
C ALA A 7 -3.93 9.30 -11.48
N ASP A 8 -4.68 10.40 -11.30
CA ASP A 8 -5.18 10.80 -9.98
C ASP A 8 -6.12 9.74 -9.37
N LEU A 9 -7.03 9.20 -10.17
CA LEU A 9 -7.94 8.13 -9.73
C LEU A 9 -7.18 6.86 -9.30
N ILE A 10 -6.14 6.48 -10.04
CA ILE A 10 -5.28 5.35 -9.71
C ILE A 10 -4.57 5.59 -8.37
N SER A 11 -3.94 6.76 -8.20
CA SER A 11 -3.29 7.14 -6.96
C SER A 11 -4.26 7.12 -5.77
N GLN A 12 -5.47 7.64 -5.92
CA GLN A 12 -6.48 7.61 -4.86
C GLN A 12 -6.90 6.18 -4.49
N LYS A 13 -7.04 5.29 -5.47
CA LYS A 13 -7.37 3.88 -5.22
C LYS A 13 -6.22 3.16 -4.50
N GLN A 14 -4.98 3.35 -4.96
CA GLN A 14 -3.78 2.78 -4.33
C GLN A 14 -3.63 3.25 -2.88
N LYS A 15 -3.84 4.54 -2.63
CA LYS A 15 -3.85 5.16 -1.30
C LYS A 15 -4.85 4.49 -0.36
N LYS A 16 -6.11 4.37 -0.79
CA LYS A 16 -7.18 3.74 0.00
C LYS A 16 -6.92 2.26 0.28
N LEU A 17 -6.37 1.54 -0.70
CA LEU A 17 -5.97 0.14 -0.52
C LEU A 17 -4.83 0.02 0.48
N LEU A 18 -3.82 0.89 0.37
CA LEU A 18 -2.69 0.91 1.28
C LEU A 18 -3.12 1.13 2.73
N GLU A 19 -4.01 2.09 2.99
CA GLU A 19 -4.58 2.34 4.31
C GLU A 19 -5.29 1.09 4.87
N ARG A 20 -6.08 0.40 4.03
CA ARG A 20 -6.74 -0.86 4.42
C ARG A 20 -5.71 -1.93 4.77
N LEU A 21 -4.67 -2.11 3.97
CA LEU A 21 -3.62 -3.11 4.19
C LEU A 21 -2.82 -2.83 5.46
N VAL A 22 -2.48 -1.57 5.74
CA VAL A 22 -1.85 -1.16 7.01
C VAL A 22 -2.75 -1.55 8.19
N GLY A 23 -4.06 -1.27 8.10
CA GLY A 23 -5.02 -1.61 9.14
C GLY A 23 -5.27 -3.11 9.32
N GLU A 24 -5.08 -3.92 8.28
CA GLU A 24 -5.09 -5.38 8.38
C GLU A 24 -3.81 -5.89 9.04
N LEU A 25 -2.66 -5.40 8.56
CA LEU A 25 -1.35 -5.79 9.08
C LEU A 25 -1.17 -5.41 10.54
N SER A 26 -1.72 -4.27 10.98
CA SER A 26 -1.64 -3.83 12.38
C SER A 26 -2.46 -4.70 13.33
N LYS A 27 -3.49 -5.40 12.85
CA LYS A 27 -4.25 -6.37 13.66
C LYS A 27 -3.46 -7.65 13.91
N THR A 28 -2.59 -8.04 12.98
CA THR A 28 -1.79 -9.27 13.06
C THR A 28 -0.38 -9.03 13.59
N SER A 29 0.12 -7.81 13.50
CA SER A 29 1.46 -7.39 13.92
C SER A 29 1.36 -6.15 14.83
N PRO A 30 1.16 -6.33 16.16
CA PRO A 30 1.02 -5.23 17.10
C PRO A 30 2.25 -4.31 17.18
N ASP A 31 3.41 -4.82 16.78
CA ASP A 31 4.68 -4.10 16.75
C ASP A 31 4.83 -3.17 15.53
N LEU A 32 3.92 -3.25 14.55
CA LEU A 32 3.97 -2.46 13.32
C LEU A 32 4.10 -0.95 13.57
N TYR A 33 3.43 -0.42 14.60
CA TYR A 33 3.45 1.01 14.94
C TYR A 33 4.80 1.50 15.49
N TYR A 34 5.69 0.60 15.90
CA TYR A 34 7.02 0.94 16.40
C TYR A 34 8.11 0.76 15.35
N GLN A 35 7.75 0.31 14.16
CA GLN A 35 8.68 0.05 13.07
C GLN A 35 8.90 1.30 12.21
N SER A 36 10.03 1.35 11.52
CA SER A 36 10.27 2.42 10.56
C SER A 36 9.32 2.31 9.37
N THR A 37 9.01 3.44 8.73
CA THR A 37 8.21 3.47 7.50
C THR A 37 8.74 2.51 6.43
N SER A 38 10.06 2.39 6.29
CA SER A 38 10.71 1.44 5.38
C SER A 38 10.47 -0.02 5.74
N GLN A 39 10.45 -0.37 7.03
CA GLN A 39 10.14 -1.72 7.49
C GLN A 39 8.67 -2.06 7.23
N ILE A 40 7.76 -1.12 7.51
CA ILE A 40 6.33 -1.26 7.24
C ILE A 40 6.09 -1.44 5.73
N ALA A 41 6.71 -0.60 4.89
CA ALA A 41 6.60 -0.69 3.44
C ALA A 41 7.08 -2.04 2.90
N ARG A 42 8.20 -2.55 3.42
CA ARG A 42 8.70 -3.88 3.06
C ARG A 42 7.68 -4.98 3.41
N GLN A 43 7.08 -4.93 4.59
CA GLN A 43 6.10 -5.92 5.02
C GLN A 43 4.82 -5.86 4.20
N ILE A 44 4.32 -4.66 3.91
CA ILE A 44 3.15 -4.47 3.04
C ILE A 44 3.45 -5.01 1.64
N ARG A 45 4.62 -4.72 1.07
CA ARG A 45 5.00 -5.28 -0.24
C ARG A 45 5.00 -6.80 -0.22
N GLN A 46 5.54 -7.42 0.84
CA GLN A 46 5.49 -8.86 1.00
C GLN A 46 4.05 -9.38 1.11
N TYR A 47 3.18 -8.68 1.84
CA TYR A 47 1.76 -9.02 1.98
C TYR A 47 1.03 -8.94 0.63
N ILE A 48 1.31 -7.92 -0.20
CA ILE A 48 0.78 -7.77 -1.57
C ILE A 48 1.29 -8.90 -2.50
N VAL A 49 2.57 -9.24 -2.43
CA VAL A 49 3.18 -10.30 -3.26
C VAL A 49 2.62 -11.67 -2.91
N ASN A 50 2.48 -11.97 -1.62
CA ASN A 50 1.77 -13.17 -1.16
C ASN A 50 0.26 -13.07 -1.49
N GLY A 51 -0.24 -11.83 -1.64
CA GLY A 51 -1.60 -11.35 -1.83
C GLY A 51 -2.64 -12.05 -1.00
N ALA A 52 -2.34 -12.08 0.29
CA ALA A 52 -3.38 -12.09 1.30
C ALA A 52 -4.20 -10.79 1.19
N GLY A 53 -5.51 -10.88 1.43
CA GLY A 53 -6.39 -9.71 1.55
C GLY A 53 -6.65 -8.89 0.27
N LEU A 54 -6.19 -9.35 -0.90
CA LEU A 54 -6.40 -8.66 -2.18
C LEU A 54 -7.12 -9.56 -3.20
N ASN A 55 -8.09 -9.00 -3.92
CA ASN A 55 -8.61 -9.61 -5.15
C ASN A 55 -7.64 -9.40 -6.33
N GLN A 56 -7.96 -9.96 -7.50
CA GLN A 56 -7.08 -9.88 -8.67
C GLN A 56 -6.82 -8.42 -9.11
N ASP A 57 -7.86 -7.60 -9.25
CA ASP A 57 -7.73 -6.21 -9.71
C ASP A 57 -6.93 -5.36 -8.71
N GLU A 58 -7.18 -5.53 -7.42
CA GLU A 58 -6.43 -4.85 -6.36
C GLU A 58 -4.97 -5.30 -6.33
N ARG A 59 -4.72 -6.60 -6.54
CA ARG A 59 -3.36 -7.13 -6.63
C ARG A 59 -2.64 -6.46 -7.79
N GLU A 60 -3.21 -6.51 -9.01
CA GLU A 60 -2.62 -5.90 -10.20
C GLU A 60 -2.29 -4.41 -9.98
N LEU A 61 -3.23 -3.66 -9.42
CA LEU A 61 -3.07 -2.24 -9.09
C LEU A 61 -1.96 -1.95 -8.07
N MET A 62 -1.74 -2.87 -7.13
CA MET A 62 -0.75 -2.71 -6.06
C MET A 62 0.62 -3.32 -6.41
N THR A 63 0.69 -4.34 -7.27
CA THR A 63 1.98 -4.90 -7.74
C THR A 63 2.77 -3.92 -8.61
N SER A 64 2.14 -2.90 -9.18
CA SER A 64 2.85 -1.84 -9.90
C SER A 64 3.63 -0.91 -8.98
N LEU A 65 3.38 -0.94 -7.66
CA LEU A 65 4.09 -0.12 -6.69
C LEU A 65 5.38 -0.80 -6.25
N GLU A 66 6.48 -0.08 -6.36
CA GLU A 66 7.73 -0.48 -5.73
C GLU A 66 7.68 -0.20 -4.23
N GLN A 67 8.61 -0.80 -3.48
CA GLN A 67 8.73 -0.52 -2.04
C GLN A 67 8.88 0.98 -1.79
N ARG A 68 9.62 1.69 -2.65
CA ARG A 68 9.84 3.13 -2.52
C ARG A 68 8.55 3.93 -2.68
N ASP A 69 7.68 3.53 -3.60
CA ASP A 69 6.39 4.18 -3.79
C ASP A 69 5.50 3.99 -2.56
N ILE A 70 5.50 2.78 -2.00
CA ILE A 70 4.78 2.47 -0.75
C ILE A 70 5.33 3.31 0.41
N GLU A 71 6.65 3.45 0.53
CA GLU A 71 7.27 4.31 1.56
C GLU A 71 6.82 5.77 1.41
N VAL A 72 6.86 6.32 0.19
CA VAL A 72 6.42 7.69 -0.08
C VAL A 72 4.95 7.88 0.29
N LEU A 73 4.08 6.94 -0.12
CA LEU A 73 2.66 6.98 0.23
C LEU A 73 2.46 6.94 1.74
N LEU A 74 3.15 6.06 2.48
CA LEU A 74 3.06 6.01 3.94
C LEU A 74 3.57 7.30 4.59
N SER A 75 4.66 7.90 4.10
CA SER A 75 5.23 9.14 4.63
C SER A 75 4.36 10.38 4.38
N LEU A 76 3.55 10.37 3.32
CA LEU A 76 2.59 11.45 3.03
C LEU A 76 1.33 11.38 3.93
N HIS A 77 1.22 10.33 4.74
CA HIS A 77 0.08 10.03 5.60
C HIS A 77 0.36 10.08 7.11
N SER A 78 1.63 10.13 7.49
CA SER A 78 2.08 10.25 8.88
C SER A 78 1.95 11.65 9.46
#